data_AF-A0A851LYZ6-F1
#
_entry.id   AF-A0A851LYZ6-F1
#
_cell.length_a   1.000
_cell.length_b   1.000
_cell.length_c   1.000
_cell.angle_alpha   90.00
_cell.angle_beta   90.00
_cell.angle_gamma   90.00
#
_symmetry.space_group_name_H-M   'P 1'
#
loop_
_entity.id
_entity.type
_entity.pdbx_description
1 polymer ?
#
loop_
_entity_poly.entity_id
_entity_poly.type
_entity_poly.pdbx_seq_one_letter_code
_entity_poly.pdbx_strand_id
1 'polypeptide(L)'
;GGKMAARLSGGENRLVSLPLSRIRVIMKSSPEVSSINQDALFLTAKATELFVQYLATYSYKHGRGKEKNALTYSDLSHTAEECETFQFLAGI
;
A
#
# COMPACT_ATOMS: atom_id res chain seq x y z
N GLY A 1 37.83 1.57 -5.43
CA GLY A 1 36.86 1.45 -6.54
C GLY A 1 36.21 0.09 -6.47
N GLY A 2 34.90 0.04 -6.25
CA GLY A 2 34.11 -1.19 -6.15
C GLY A 2 32.64 -0.81 -6.12
N LYS A 3 31.88 -1.28 -7.10
CA LYS A 3 30.65 -0.65 -7.61
C LYS A 3 29.47 -0.81 -6.64
N MET A 4 28.86 0.32 -6.29
CA MET A 4 27.51 0.45 -5.77
C MET A 4 26.52 -0.14 -6.79
N ALA A 5 26.01 -1.34 -6.55
CA ALA A 5 24.88 -1.87 -7.31
C ALA A 5 23.56 -1.41 -6.67
N ALA A 6 23.33 -0.11 -6.68
CA ALA A 6 21.98 0.42 -6.56
C ALA A 6 21.25 0.09 -7.87
N ARG A 7 20.52 -1.04 -7.90
CA ARG A 7 19.54 -1.28 -8.95
C ARG A 7 18.30 -0.43 -8.68
N LEU A 8 18.41 0.87 -8.95
CA LEU A 8 17.26 1.70 -9.28
C LEU A 8 16.88 1.38 -10.72
N SER A 9 16.12 0.31 -10.95
CA SER A 9 15.51 0.07 -12.26
C SER A 9 14.27 0.98 -12.39
N GLY A 10 14.51 2.24 -12.72
CA GLY A 10 13.49 3.07 -13.38
C GLY A 10 13.38 2.65 -14.84
N GLY A 11 12.15 2.50 -15.33
CA GLY A 11 11.87 2.42 -16.77
C GLY A 11 11.63 1.03 -17.34
N GLU A 12 10.70 0.26 -16.76
CA GLU A 12 9.87 -0.63 -17.58
C GLU A 12 8.42 -0.31 -17.23
N ASN A 13 7.54 -0.38 -18.23
CA ASN A 13 6.09 -0.26 -18.07
C ASN A 13 5.57 -1.46 -17.27
N ARG A 14 6.00 -1.58 -16.01
CA ARG A 14 5.55 -2.61 -15.10
C ARG A 14 4.10 -2.31 -14.84
N LEU A 15 3.27 -3.21 -15.34
CA LEU A 15 1.83 -3.10 -15.18
C LEU A 15 1.45 -2.96 -13.72
N VAL A 16 2.25 -3.44 -12.74
CA VAL A 16 2.14 -3.20 -11.29
C VAL A 16 3.48 -2.77 -10.67
N SER A 17 3.44 -1.90 -9.68
CA SER A 17 4.58 -1.43 -8.86
C SER A 17 4.92 -2.42 -7.75
N LEU A 18 3.92 -3.11 -7.19
CA LEU A 18 4.13 -4.06 -6.08
C LEU A 18 4.57 -5.45 -6.59
N PRO A 19 5.48 -6.14 -5.88
CA PRO A 19 5.91 -7.49 -6.26
C PRO A 19 4.78 -8.51 -6.07
N LEU A 20 4.27 -9.07 -7.17
CA LEU A 20 3.18 -10.05 -7.15
C LEU A 20 3.47 -11.28 -6.27
N SER A 21 4.73 -11.69 -6.13
CA SER A 21 5.11 -12.79 -5.23
C SER A 21 4.79 -12.50 -3.77
N ARG A 22 4.98 -11.26 -3.31
CA ARG A 22 4.66 -10.85 -1.92
C ARG A 22 3.16 -10.72 -1.72
N ILE A 23 2.45 -10.13 -2.69
CA ILE A 23 0.98 -10.07 -2.66
C ILE A 23 0.40 -11.48 -2.54
N ARG A 24 0.89 -12.45 -3.34
CA ARG A 24 0.46 -13.84 -3.29
C ARG A 24 0.69 -14.48 -1.92
N VAL A 25 1.84 -14.25 -1.30
CA VAL A 25 2.15 -14.78 0.05
C VAL A 25 1.17 -14.22 1.09
N ILE A 26 0.87 -12.93 1.04
CA ILE A 26 -0.10 -12.29 1.94
C ILE A 26 -1.51 -12.84 1.71
N MET A 27 -1.96 -12.96 0.46
CA MET A 27 -3.27 -13.54 0.16
C MET A 27 -3.39 -14.98 0.68
N LYS A 28 -2.32 -15.79 0.57
CA LYS A 28 -2.26 -17.16 1.10
C LYS A 28 -2.07 -17.28 2.61
N SER A 29 -1.85 -16.17 3.34
CA SER A 29 -1.79 -16.23 4.80
C SER A 29 -3.17 -16.44 5.42
N SER A 30 -4.24 -16.20 4.66
CA SER A 30 -5.59 -16.57 5.06
C SER A 30 -5.78 -18.09 4.89
N PRO A 31 -6.24 -18.82 5.93
CA PRO A 31 -6.44 -20.27 5.86
C PRO A 31 -7.50 -20.67 4.81
N GLU A 32 -8.39 -19.75 4.44
CA GLU A 32 -9.47 -19.99 3.47
C GLU A 32 -9.00 -19.93 2.01
N VAL A 33 -7.75 -19.52 1.74
CA VAL A 33 -7.24 -19.30 0.38
C VAL A 33 -6.36 -20.47 -0.07
N SER A 34 -6.97 -21.41 -0.79
CA SER A 34 -6.27 -22.60 -1.34
C SER A 34 -5.51 -22.31 -2.65
N SER A 35 -6.10 -21.54 -3.55
CA SER A 35 -5.54 -21.17 -4.84
C SER A 35 -5.88 -19.73 -5.21
N ILE A 36 -5.03 -19.11 -6.05
CA ILE A 36 -5.19 -17.72 -6.49
C ILE A 36 -4.91 -17.70 -7.98
N ASN A 37 -5.89 -17.23 -8.78
CA ASN A 37 -5.69 -17.03 -10.21
C ASN A 37 -4.88 -15.75 -10.49
N GLN A 38 -4.35 -15.63 -11.71
CA GLN A 38 -3.43 -14.55 -12.06
C GLN A 38 -4.11 -13.17 -12.11
N ASP A 39 -5.37 -13.11 -12.54
CA ASP A 39 -6.12 -11.85 -12.67
C ASP A 39 -6.48 -11.26 -11.30
N ALA A 40 -6.94 -12.10 -10.36
CA ALA A 40 -7.18 -11.71 -8.98
C ALA A 40 -5.90 -11.21 -8.31
N LEU A 41 -4.77 -11.91 -8.53
CA LEU A 41 -3.48 -11.49 -8.01
C LEU A 41 -3.06 -10.11 -8.54
N PHE A 42 -3.26 -9.88 -9.84
CA PHE A 42 -2.96 -8.60 -10.47
C PHE A 42 -3.87 -7.47 -9.98
N LEU A 43 -5.18 -7.73 -9.91
CA LEU A 43 -6.17 -6.77 -9.45
C LEU A 43 -5.94 -6.38 -7.98
N THR A 44 -5.64 -7.37 -7.12
CA THR A 44 -5.28 -7.10 -5.72
C THR A 44 -4.04 -6.22 -5.64
N ALA A 45 -2.99 -6.51 -6.42
CA ALA A 45 -1.79 -5.67 -6.44
C ALA A 45 -2.12 -4.21 -6.83
N LYS A 46 -2.98 -4.01 -7.83
CA LYS A 46 -3.45 -2.68 -8.23
C LYS A 46 -4.30 -1.98 -7.20
N ALA A 47 -5.25 -2.70 -6.60
CA ALA A 47 -6.06 -2.16 -5.52
C ALA A 47 -5.19 -1.73 -4.34
N THR A 48 -4.15 -2.51 -3.98
CA THR A 48 -3.22 -2.15 -2.91
C THR A 48 -2.41 -0.89 -3.23
N GLU A 49 -1.94 -0.73 -4.47
CA GLU A 49 -1.25 0.50 -4.90
C GLU A 49 -2.14 1.73 -4.73
N LEU A 50 -3.36 1.65 -5.26
CA LEU A 50 -4.34 2.74 -5.18
C LEU A 50 -4.74 3.02 -3.73
N PHE A 51 -4.91 1.97 -2.92
CA PHE A 51 -5.23 2.08 -1.51
C PHE A 51 -4.14 2.84 -0.73
N VAL A 52 -2.87 2.48 -0.91
CA VAL A 52 -1.75 3.17 -0.23
C VAL A 52 -1.69 4.64 -0.64
N GLN A 53 -1.83 4.93 -1.93
CA GLN A 53 -1.86 6.30 -2.43
C GLN A 53 -3.03 7.09 -1.85
N TYR A 54 -4.22 6.47 -1.81
CA TYR A 54 -5.43 7.10 -1.30
C TYR A 54 -5.35 7.37 0.20
N LEU A 55 -4.96 6.38 1.00
CA LEU A 55 -4.76 6.54 2.44
C LEU A 55 -3.77 7.67 2.74
N ALA A 56 -2.58 7.64 2.14
CA ALA A 56 -1.56 8.66 2.38
C ALA A 56 -2.04 10.06 1.99
N THR A 57 -2.69 10.20 0.83
CA THR A 57 -3.19 11.50 0.35
C THR A 57 -4.35 11.99 1.21
N TYR A 58 -5.26 11.11 1.61
CA TYR A 58 -6.40 11.45 2.44
C TYR A 58 -5.95 11.90 3.83
N SER A 59 -5.09 11.12 4.49
CA SER A 59 -4.53 11.45 5.80
C SER A 59 -3.72 12.73 5.79
N TYR A 60 -2.95 12.98 4.72
CA TYR A 60 -2.20 14.23 4.59
C TYR A 60 -3.12 15.46 4.47
N LYS A 61 -4.22 15.33 3.71
CA LYS A 61 -5.15 16.43 3.43
C LYS A 61 -6.11 16.73 4.58
N HIS A 62 -6.56 15.72 5.30
CA HIS A 62 -7.58 15.84 6.35
C HIS A 62 -6.98 15.79 7.77
N GLY A 63 -5.75 15.32 7.92
CA GLY A 63 -4.96 15.46 9.14
C GLY A 63 -4.25 16.81 9.23
N ARG A 64 -3.25 16.91 10.12
CA ARG A 64 -2.43 18.13 10.27
C ARG A 64 -1.22 18.15 9.33
N GLY A 65 -1.11 17.15 8.44
CA GLY A 65 0.03 16.98 7.56
C GLY A 65 0.22 18.15 6.60
N LYS A 66 -0.87 18.73 6.09
CA LYS A 66 -0.82 19.91 5.20
C LYS A 66 -0.23 21.16 5.89
N GLU A 67 -0.53 21.37 7.17
CA GLU A 67 -0.01 22.51 7.95
C GLU A 67 1.47 22.33 8.27
N LYS A 68 1.86 21.09 8.61
CA LYS A 68 3.23 20.74 9.00
C LYS A 68 4.12 20.38 7.80
N ASN A 69 3.55 20.34 6.59
CA ASN A 69 4.17 19.82 5.37
C ASN A 69 4.85 18.45 5.56
N ALA A 70 4.25 17.59 6.38
CA ALA A 70 4.79 16.29 6.75
C ALA A 70 3.65 15.32 7.09
N LEU A 71 3.67 14.10 6.54
CA LEU A 71 2.73 13.05 6.95
C LEU A 71 3.31 12.26 8.12
N THR A 72 2.57 12.22 9.23
CA THR A 72 3.00 11.52 10.45
C THR A 72 2.14 10.29 10.71
N TYR A 73 2.60 9.39 11.59
CA TYR A 73 1.81 8.25 12.03
C TYR A 73 0.47 8.67 12.65
N SER A 74 0.46 9.74 13.45
CA SER A 74 -0.78 10.25 14.06
C SER A 74 -1.82 10.68 13.02
N ASP A 75 -1.41 11.17 11.85
CA ASP A 75 -2.35 11.53 10.79
C ASP A 75 -3.00 10.26 10.19
N LEU A 76 -2.23 9.19 10.04
CA LEU A 76 -2.71 7.89 9.54
C LEU A 76 -3.63 7.20 10.58
N SER A 77 -3.23 7.18 11.86
CA SER A 77 -4.02 6.54 12.92
C SER A 77 -5.37 7.25 13.09
N HIS A 78 -5.39 8.58 13.14
CA HIS A 78 -6.65 9.32 13.20
C HIS A 78 -7.54 9.09 11.97
N THR A 79 -6.94 8.97 10.78
CA THR A 79 -7.72 8.64 9.58
C THR A 79 -8.38 7.27 9.68
N ALA A 80 -7.68 6.27 10.20
CA ALA A 80 -8.21 4.93 10.42
C ALA A 80 -9.36 4.91 11.46
N GLU A 81 -9.24 5.74 12.50
CA GLU A 81 -10.21 5.83 13.60
C GLU A 81 -11.46 6.64 13.26
N GLU A 82 -11.36 7.67 12.42
CA GLU A 82 -12.46 8.63 12.21
C GLU A 82 -13.20 8.41 10.88
N CYS A 83 -12.56 7.75 9.91
CA CYS A 83 -13.15 7.56 8.58
C CYS A 83 -13.69 6.13 8.43
N GLU A 84 -15.00 6.02 8.19
CA GLU A 84 -15.69 4.73 8.01
C GLU A 84 -15.02 3.83 6.97
N THR A 85 -14.56 4.40 5.85
CA THR A 85 -13.87 3.67 4.78
C THR A 85 -12.56 3.01 5.24
N PHE A 86 -11.92 3.53 6.29
CA PHE A 86 -10.65 3.03 6.83
C PHE A 86 -10.79 2.28 8.16
N GLN A 87 -12.01 2.09 8.68
CA GLN A 87 -12.26 1.42 9.96
C GLN A 87 -11.72 -0.01 10.05
N PHE A 88 -11.54 -0.69 8.92
CA PHE A 88 -10.90 -2.01 8.91
C PHE A 88 -9.42 -1.98 9.37
N LEU A 89 -8.83 -0.79 9.48
CA LEU A 89 -7.51 -0.53 10.05
C LEU A 89 -7.56 -0.09 11.51
N ALA A 90 -8.74 0.22 12.06
CA ALA A 90 -8.89 0.64 13.44
C ALA A 90 -8.52 -0.52 14.38
N GLY A 91 -7.43 -0.37 15.13
CA GLY A 91 -6.89 -1.40 16.02
C GLY A 91 -5.68 -2.19 15.49
N ILE A 92 -5.13 -1.80 14.33
CA ILE A 92 -3.74 -2.13 13.95
C ILE A 92 -2.78 -1.22 14.69
#